data_AF-A0A836C9V5-F1
#
_entry.id   AF-A0A836C9V5-F1
#
_cell.length_a   1.000
_cell.length_b   1.000
_cell.length_c   1.000
_cell.angle_alpha   90.00
_cell.angle_beta   90.00
_cell.angle_gamma   90.00
#
_symmetry.space_group_name_H-M   'P 1'
#
loop_
_entity.id
_entity.type
_entity.pdbx_description
1 polymer ?
#
loop_
_entity_poly.entity_id
_entity_poly.type
_entity_poly.pdbx_seq_one_letter_code
_entity_poly.pdbx_strand_id
1 'polypeptide(L)'
;GLVTQALSSVVMRFASQLVKVLHYSFGDKKVPEDSGDAEPMHATFPLFRVMDRIVITPDGEAVPPLGVMIDEPDEERQARRAGKTPEPAFRTDATYTMAFHSGMVDFQKW
;
A
#
# COMPACT_ATOMS: atom_id res chain seq x y z
N GLY A 1 -2.11 22.22 11.78
CA GLY A 1 -2.48 22.86 13.06
C GLY A 1 -2.68 21.81 14.14
N LEU A 2 -2.54 22.18 15.42
CA LEU A 2 -2.61 21.25 16.56
C LEU A 2 -3.92 20.46 16.62
N VAL A 3 -5.06 21.14 16.38
CA VAL A 3 -6.40 20.52 16.37
C VAL A 3 -6.54 19.51 15.23
N THR A 4 -6.12 19.87 14.02
CA THR A 4 -6.13 18.97 12.86
C THR A 4 -5.30 17.72 13.14
N GLN A 5 -4.08 17.89 13.66
CA GLN A 5 -3.20 16.76 13.96
C GLN A 5 -3.80 15.85 15.04
N ALA A 6 -4.42 16.42 16.08
CA ALA A 6 -5.09 15.64 17.12
C ALA A 6 -6.28 14.83 16.56
N LEU A 7 -7.14 15.47 15.75
CA LEU A 7 -8.27 14.80 15.12
C LEU A 7 -7.81 13.70 14.15
N SER A 8 -6.86 14.00 13.27
CA SER A 8 -6.26 13.02 12.36
C SER A 8 -5.64 11.85 13.12
N SER A 9 -4.98 12.08 14.26
CA SER A 9 -4.45 11.00 15.10
C SER A 9 -5.54 10.08 15.63
N VAL A 10 -6.71 10.61 16.02
CA VAL A 10 -7.84 9.79 16.48
C VAL A 10 -8.37 8.91 15.33
N VAL A 11 -8.57 9.51 14.16
CA VAL A 11 -9.03 8.79 12.95
C VAL A 11 -8.04 7.68 12.58
N MET A 12 -6.75 7.99 12.54
CA MET A 12 -5.73 7.00 12.18
C MET A 12 -5.60 5.89 13.22
N ARG A 13 -5.73 6.19 14.52
CA ARG A 13 -5.81 5.15 15.57
C ARG A 13 -6.99 4.21 15.37
N PHE A 14 -8.16 4.74 15.00
CA PHE A 14 -9.31 3.92 14.67
C PHE A 14 -9.05 3.06 13.42
N ALA A 15 -8.45 3.64 12.38
CA ALA A 15 -8.06 2.90 11.16
C ALA A 15 -7.07 1.76 11.45
N SER A 16 -6.06 1.98 12.31
CA SER A 16 -5.09 0.95 12.72
C SER A 16 -5.74 -0.20 13.53
N GLN A 17 -6.91 0.01 14.13
CA GLN A 17 -7.65 -1.08 14.74
C GLN A 17 -8.28 -2.03 13.70
N LEU A 18 -8.72 -1.47 12.57
CA LEU A 18 -9.32 -2.21 11.45
C LEU A 18 -8.28 -2.86 10.56
N VAL A 19 -7.15 -2.19 10.32
CA VAL A 19 -6.04 -2.67 9.49
C VAL A 19 -4.81 -2.77 10.37
N LYS A 20 -4.54 -3.97 10.90
CA LYS A 20 -3.45 -4.21 11.89
C LYS A 20 -2.05 -3.88 11.38
N VAL A 21 -1.86 -3.89 10.07
CA VAL A 21 -0.59 -3.59 9.39
C VAL A 21 -0.52 -2.14 8.88
N LEU A 22 -1.52 -1.31 9.19
CA LEU A 22 -1.50 0.12 8.87
C LEU A 22 -0.51 0.83 9.80
N HIS A 23 0.50 1.44 9.20
CA HIS A 23 1.42 2.33 9.89
C HIS A 23 1.29 3.75 9.35
N TYR A 24 1.52 4.75 10.19
CA TYR A 24 1.44 6.14 9.78
C TYR A 24 2.29 7.02 10.70
N SER A 25 2.75 8.14 10.13
CA SER A 25 3.51 9.16 10.85
C SER A 25 3.09 10.55 10.39
N PHE A 26 3.08 11.50 11.33
CA PHE A 26 2.85 12.92 11.06
C PHE A 26 4.16 13.71 10.96
N GLY A 27 5.29 13.05 10.79
CA GLY A 27 6.59 13.69 10.70
C GLY A 27 7.23 13.93 12.08
N ASP A 28 8.51 13.62 12.21
CA ASP A 28 9.27 13.92 13.42
C ASP A 28 9.65 15.40 13.50
N LYS A 29 9.07 16.11 14.47
CA LYS A 29 9.34 17.55 14.67
C LYS A 29 10.66 17.85 15.36
N LYS A 30 11.35 16.83 15.90
CA LYS A 30 12.49 16.97 16.81
C LYS A 30 13.79 16.38 16.27
N VAL A 31 13.73 15.68 15.15
CA VAL A 31 14.89 15.09 14.50
C VAL A 31 15.28 16.01 13.35
N PRO A 32 16.57 16.39 13.20
CA PRO A 32 17.00 17.12 12.01
C PRO A 32 16.60 16.35 10.75
N GLU A 33 15.96 17.00 9.78
CA GLU A 33 15.46 16.35 8.55
C GLU A 33 16.56 15.56 7.82
N ASP A 34 17.82 15.98 7.96
CA ASP A 34 18.97 15.40 7.27
C ASP A 34 19.63 14.24 8.03
N SER A 35 19.13 13.85 9.22
CA SER A 35 19.80 12.85 10.04
C SER A 35 19.56 11.40 9.59
N GLY A 36 18.69 11.17 8.60
CA GLY A 36 18.29 9.83 8.15
C GLY A 36 17.39 9.06 9.12
N ASP A 37 17.31 9.52 10.38
CA ASP A 37 16.46 8.96 11.45
C ASP A 37 15.11 9.68 11.56
N ALA A 38 14.89 10.76 10.80
CA ALA A 38 13.64 11.50 10.80
C ALA A 38 12.58 10.73 10.02
N GLU A 39 11.49 10.34 10.67
CA GLU A 39 10.37 9.71 9.99
C GLU A 39 9.54 10.78 9.26
N PRO A 40 9.40 10.74 7.91
CA PRO A 40 8.60 11.72 7.18
C PRO A 40 7.11 11.48 7.38
N MET A 41 6.29 12.47 7.02
CA MET A 41 4.83 12.29 6.97
C MET A 41 4.44 11.22 5.96
N HIS A 42 3.77 10.15 6.41
CA HIS A 42 3.30 9.09 5.53
C HIS A 42 2.16 8.27 6.17
N ALA A 43 1.48 7.49 5.34
CA ALA A 43 0.62 6.40 5.77
C ALA A 43 0.89 5.20 4.85
N THR A 44 1.23 4.06 5.43
CA THR A 44 1.54 2.83 4.69
C THR A 44 0.44 1.80 4.92
N PHE A 45 0.10 1.12 3.84
CA PHE A 45 -0.89 0.06 3.81
C PHE A 45 -0.30 -1.17 3.12
N PRO A 46 -0.82 -2.37 3.40
CA PRO A 46 -0.32 -3.59 2.79
C PRO A 46 -0.59 -3.54 1.29
N LEU A 47 0.48 -3.44 0.50
CA LEU A 47 0.44 -3.33 -0.97
C LEU A 47 -0.48 -4.39 -1.58
N PHE A 48 -0.35 -5.64 -1.11
CA PHE A 48 -1.12 -6.76 -1.62
C PHE A 48 -2.63 -6.57 -1.48
N ARG A 49 -3.12 -5.83 -0.47
CA ARG A 49 -4.57 -5.62 -0.29
C ARG A 49 -5.12 -4.43 -1.07
N VAL A 50 -4.28 -3.46 -1.39
CA VAL A 50 -4.75 -2.18 -1.97
C VAL A 50 -4.72 -2.15 -3.49
N MET A 51 -3.91 -3.01 -4.12
CA MET A 51 -3.85 -3.09 -5.58
C MET A 51 -5.19 -3.55 -6.14
N ASP A 52 -5.60 -2.96 -7.26
CA ASP A 52 -6.83 -3.38 -7.94
C ASP A 52 -6.66 -4.76 -8.55
N ARG A 53 -5.50 -5.00 -9.15
CA ARG A 53 -5.07 -6.30 -9.68
C ARG A 53 -3.61 -6.54 -9.32
N ILE A 54 -3.26 -7.79 -9.00
CA ILE A 54 -1.87 -8.20 -8.80
C ILE A 54 -1.67 -9.62 -9.31
N VAL A 55 -0.60 -9.83 -10.08
CA VAL A 55 -0.15 -11.14 -10.55
C VAL A 55 1.31 -11.30 -10.19
N ILE A 56 1.65 -12.44 -9.59
CA ILE A 56 3.02 -12.81 -9.22
C ILE A 56 3.47 -13.88 -10.22
N THR A 57 4.34 -13.50 -11.16
CA THR A 57 4.89 -14.39 -12.18
C THR A 57 6.23 -14.96 -11.69
N PRO A 58 6.39 -16.30 -11.60
CA PRO A 58 7.68 -16.94 -11.30
C PRO A 58 8.78 -16.59 -12.31
N ASP A 59 10.05 -16.80 -11.93
CA ASP A 59 11.18 -16.60 -12.83
C ASP A 59 11.06 -17.46 -14.10
N GLY A 60 11.41 -16.88 -15.24
CA GLY A 60 11.34 -17.56 -16.55
C GLY A 60 9.95 -17.76 -17.14
N GLU A 61 8.86 -17.39 -16.44
CA GLU A 61 7.51 -17.43 -16.99
C GLU A 61 7.13 -16.15 -17.76
N ALA A 62 6.16 -16.26 -18.67
CA ALA A 62 5.66 -15.12 -19.43
C ALA A 62 4.87 -14.16 -18.52
N VAL A 63 5.35 -12.93 -18.42
CA VAL A 63 4.70 -11.88 -17.64
C VAL A 63 3.46 -11.34 -18.37
N PRO A 64 2.39 -10.94 -17.65
CA PRO A 64 1.25 -10.28 -18.26
C PRO A 64 1.69 -9.01 -19.03
N PRO A 65 1.15 -8.76 -20.23
CA PRO A 65 1.46 -7.53 -20.97
C PRO A 65 0.97 -6.29 -20.21
N LEU A 66 1.78 -5.23 -20.23
CA LEU A 66 1.40 -3.94 -19.65
C LEU A 66 0.48 -3.17 -20.59
N GLY A 67 -0.35 -2.29 -20.02
CA GLY A 67 -1.27 -1.45 -20.79
C GLY A 67 -2.58 -2.14 -21.20
N VAL A 68 -2.79 -3.39 -20.77
CA VAL A 68 -4.07 -4.09 -20.89
C VAL A 68 -4.62 -4.44 -19.51
N MET A 69 -5.86 -4.93 -19.46
CA MET A 69 -6.45 -5.41 -18.22
C MET A 69 -5.68 -6.63 -17.72
N ILE A 70 -5.28 -6.58 -16.44
CA ILE A 70 -4.71 -7.73 -15.73
C ILE A 70 -5.87 -8.58 -15.21
N ASP A 71 -5.94 -9.83 -15.64
CA ASP A 71 -6.97 -10.77 -15.20
C ASP A 71 -6.68 -11.30 -13.79
N GLU A 72 -7.63 -11.10 -12.89
CA GLU A 72 -7.68 -11.68 -11.54
C GLU A 72 -9.15 -11.99 -11.24
N PRO A 73 -9.51 -13.21 -10.83
CA PRO A 73 -10.88 -13.54 -10.46
C PRO A 73 -11.41 -12.59 -9.39
N ASP A 74 -12.65 -12.11 -9.54
CA ASP A 74 -13.20 -11.12 -8.60
C ASP A 74 -13.34 -11.68 -7.19
N GLU A 75 -13.60 -12.98 -7.03
CA GLU A 75 -13.64 -13.63 -5.71
C GLU A 75 -12.29 -13.56 -4.99
N GLU A 76 -11.19 -13.83 -5.71
CA GLU A 76 -9.83 -13.75 -5.18
C GLU A 76 -9.46 -12.31 -4.82
N ARG A 77 -9.79 -11.36 -5.71
CA ARG A 77 -9.62 -9.92 -5.46
C ARG A 77 -10.34 -9.48 -4.19
N GLN A 78 -11.60 -9.88 -4.02
CA GLN A 78 -12.41 -9.50 -2.86
C GLN A 78 -11.87 -10.12 -1.56
N ALA A 79 -11.49 -11.40 -1.60
CA ALA A 79 -10.89 -12.07 -0.45
C ALA A 79 -9.58 -11.39 -0.02
N ARG A 80 -8.73 -11.03 -0.99
CA ARG A 80 -7.47 -10.30 -0.78
C ARG A 80 -7.68 -8.92 -0.16
N ARG A 81 -8.56 -8.12 -0.75
CA ARG A 81 -8.91 -6.78 -0.23
C ARG A 81 -9.47 -6.83 1.19
N ALA A 82 -10.25 -7.88 1.50
CA ALA A 82 -10.79 -8.10 2.83
C ALA A 82 -9.77 -8.66 3.85
N GLY A 83 -8.53 -8.94 3.42
CA GLY A 83 -7.51 -9.54 4.28
C GLY A 83 -7.82 -10.99 4.69
N LYS A 84 -8.61 -11.70 3.88
CA LYS A 84 -8.98 -13.12 4.09
C LYS A 84 -7.98 -14.09 3.45
N THR A 85 -7.02 -13.58 2.69
CA THR A 85 -5.90 -14.35 2.15
C THR A 85 -4.63 -14.06 2.95
N PRO A 86 -3.69 -15.02 3.06
CA PRO A 86 -2.36 -14.74 3.61
C PRO A 86 -1.68 -13.59 2.86
N GLU A 87 -0.87 -12.81 3.57
CA GLU A 87 0.05 -11.87 2.91
C GLU A 87 1.14 -12.69 2.20
N PRO A 88 1.38 -12.47 0.89
CA PRO A 88 2.44 -13.16 0.20
C PRO A 88 3.80 -12.72 0.77
N ALA A 89 4.72 -13.66 0.94
CA ALA A 89 6.11 -13.32 1.13
C ALA A 89 6.64 -12.73 -0.20
N PHE A 90 7.14 -11.49 -0.14
CA PHE A 90 7.76 -10.87 -1.31
C PHE A 90 9.07 -11.60 -1.64
N ARG A 91 9.17 -12.10 -2.86
CA ARG A 91 10.34 -12.82 -3.38
C ARG A 91 11.08 -11.94 -4.37
N THR A 92 12.39 -12.07 -4.42
CA THR A 92 13.25 -11.33 -5.36
C THR A 92 13.44 -12.04 -6.70
N ASP A 93 12.95 -13.27 -6.82
CA ASP A 93 13.00 -14.12 -8.01
C ASP A 93 11.72 -14.02 -8.86
N ALA A 94 10.72 -13.25 -8.43
CA ALA A 94 9.43 -13.15 -9.08
C ALA A 94 9.21 -11.77 -9.70
N THR A 95 8.48 -11.73 -10.80
CA THR A 95 7.99 -10.48 -11.39
C THR A 95 6.58 -10.19 -10.88
N TYR A 96 6.39 -9.00 -10.30
CA TYR A 96 5.09 -8.53 -9.82
C TYR A 96 4.47 -7.58 -10.84
N THR A 97 3.35 -7.97 -11.42
CA THR A 97 2.56 -7.11 -12.31
C THR A 97 1.35 -6.60 -11.55
N MET A 98 1.21 -5.28 -11.44
CA MET A 98 0.18 -4.64 -10.59
C MET A 98 -0.60 -3.61 -11.39
N ALA A 99 -1.89 -3.49 -11.08
CA ALA A 99 -2.72 -2.35 -11.50
C ALA A 99 -3.24 -1.63 -10.26
N PHE A 100 -3.17 -0.31 -10.29
CA PHE A 100 -3.73 0.56 -9.27
C PHE A 100 -4.41 1.74 -9.93
N HIS A 101 -5.71 1.90 -9.68
CA HIS A 101 -6.47 3.05 -10.10
C HIS A 101 -6.56 4.04 -8.93
N SER A 102 -6.02 5.24 -9.14
CA SER A 102 -6.16 6.35 -8.22
C SER A 102 -7.09 7.40 -8.80
N GLY A 103 -8.32 7.45 -8.30
CA GLY A 103 -9.27 8.50 -8.70
C GLY A 103 -8.97 9.87 -8.09
N MET A 104 -8.11 9.94 -7.08
CA MET A 104 -7.91 11.14 -6.25
C MET A 104 -6.47 11.64 -6.15
N VAL A 105 -5.49 10.86 -6.60
CA VAL A 105 -4.05 11.19 -6.51
C VAL A 105 -3.39 10.93 -7.85
N ASP A 106 -2.84 11.98 -8.44
CA ASP A 106 -1.96 11.90 -9.61
C ASP A 106 -0.54 11.54 -9.16
N PHE A 107 -0.22 10.25 -9.12
CA PHE A 107 1.11 9.79 -8.68
C PHE A 107 2.27 10.26 -9.54
N GLN A 108 2.04 10.71 -10.78
CA GLN A 108 3.13 11.26 -11.57
C GLN A 108 3.58 12.62 -11.03
N LYS A 109 2.73 13.31 -10.26
CA LYS A 109 2.98 14.65 -9.71
C LYS A 109 3.08 14.68 -8.18
N TRP A 110 2.79 13.56 -7.51
CA TRP A 110 2.86 13.46 -6.05
C TRP A 110 4.29 13.22 -5.60
#